data_AF-A0A061NXC8-F1
#
_entry.id   AF-A0A061NXC8-F1
#
_cell.length_a   1.000
_cell.length_b   1.000
_cell.length_c   1.000
_cell.angle_alpha   90.00
_cell.angle_beta   90.00
_cell.angle_gamma   90.00
#
_symmetry.space_group_name_H-M   'P 1'
#
loop_
_entity.id
_entity.type
_entity.pdbx_description
1 polymer ?
#
loop_
_entity_poly.entity_id
_entity_poly.type
_entity_poly.pdbx_seq_one_letter_code
_entity_poly.pdbx_strand_id
1 'polypeptide(L)'
;MKRTGEKILSWIGNVINILMVVVVGFLAIGLSAIGGDFEQQMMTELENDPAFTGEEAQMAADMFGMMGSTFVGLTWFALIVMIIGTVLGIIGAIKITKNAKTAGILLLVAGGGMLLLTVGTTLIQSVLLIIAGIMCLARKPQVTVNDEPNPDPQP
;
A
#
# COMPACT_ATOMS: atom_id res chain seq x y z
N MET A 1 -28.21 12.84 -2.27
CA MET A 1 -27.92 11.64 -1.43
C MET A 1 -26.53 11.75 -0.79
N LYS A 2 -26.35 11.36 0.48
CA LYS A 2 -25.05 11.44 1.17
C LYS A 2 -24.05 10.44 0.57
N ARG A 3 -22.79 10.85 0.30
CA ARG A 3 -21.69 9.97 -0.14
C ARG A 3 -21.06 9.18 1.02
N THR A 4 -21.89 8.74 1.95
CA THR A 4 -21.45 8.21 3.25
C THR A 4 -20.74 6.87 3.10
N GLY A 5 -21.27 5.94 2.28
CA GLY A 5 -20.65 4.63 2.06
C GLY A 5 -19.25 4.70 1.43
N GLU A 6 -19.10 5.47 0.34
CA GLU A 6 -17.81 5.70 -0.33
C GLU A 6 -16.76 6.28 0.63
N LYS A 7 -17.16 7.29 1.41
CA LYS A 7 -16.28 7.92 2.40
C LYS A 7 -15.86 6.96 3.50
N ILE A 8 -16.83 6.26 4.11
CA ILE A 8 -16.55 5.33 5.21
C ILE A 8 -15.59 4.24 4.72
N LEU A 9 -15.85 3.64 3.55
CA LEU A 9 -15.03 2.56 3.03
C LEU A 9 -13.60 3.02 2.70
N SER A 10 -13.47 4.20 2.09
CA SER A 10 -12.16 4.80 1.79
C SER A 10 -11.38 5.17 3.06
N TRP A 11 -12.05 5.71 4.09
CA TRP A 11 -11.41 6.02 5.36
C TRP A 11 -11.00 4.76 6.13
N ILE A 12 -11.84 3.72 6.18
CA ILE A 12 -11.49 2.43 6.80
C ILE A 12 -10.26 1.83 6.11
N GLY A 13 -10.23 1.80 4.78
CA GLY A 13 -9.08 1.29 4.03
C GLY A 13 -7.79 2.04 4.35
N ASN A 14 -7.84 3.37 4.38
CA ASN A 14 -6.66 4.19 4.73
C ASN A 14 -6.20 3.99 6.18
N VAL A 15 -7.13 3.92 7.15
CA VAL A 15 -6.77 3.71 8.56
C VAL A 15 -6.10 2.35 8.75
N ILE A 16 -6.63 1.29 8.15
CA ILE A 16 -6.01 -0.04 8.18
C ILE A 16 -4.63 0.01 7.54
N ASN A 17 -4.48 0.69 6.39
CA ASN A 17 -3.18 0.83 5.72
C ASN A 17 -2.16 1.53 6.62
N ILE A 18 -2.53 2.65 7.24
CA ILE A 18 -1.64 3.39 8.16
C ILE A 18 -1.18 2.51 9.33
N LEU A 19 -2.09 1.73 9.92
CA LEU A 19 -1.72 0.77 10.97
C LEU A 19 -0.72 -0.26 10.46
N MET A 20 -0.93 -0.80 9.26
CA MET A 20 0.00 -1.75 8.63
C MET A 20 1.34 -1.10 8.30
N VAL A 21 1.39 0.16 7.85
CA VAL A 21 2.63 0.91 7.62
C VAL A 21 3.44 1.01 8.90
N VAL A 22 2.80 1.27 10.04
CA VAL A 22 3.49 1.33 11.33
C VAL A 22 4.08 -0.04 11.69
N VAL A 23 3.28 -1.11 11.60
CA VAL A 23 3.73 -2.48 11.90
C VAL A 23 4.87 -2.91 10.97
N VAL A 24 4.73 -2.73 9.67
CA VAL A 24 5.75 -3.07 8.67
C VAL A 24 6.99 -2.18 8.82
N GLY A 25 6.83 -0.91 9.23
CA GLY A 25 7.93 -0.02 9.53
C GLY A 25 8.78 -0.49 10.70
N PHE A 26 8.14 -0.91 11.80
CA PHE A 26 8.86 -1.54 12.92
C PHE A 26 9.54 -2.84 12.50
N LEU A 27 8.87 -3.67 11.69
CA LEU A 27 9.45 -4.90 11.15
C LEU A 27 10.67 -4.60 10.27
N ALA A 28 10.60 -3.61 9.38
CA ALA A 28 11.70 -3.22 8.50
C ALA A 28 12.93 -2.79 9.30
N ILE A 29 12.73 -1.93 10.31
CA ILE A 29 13.80 -1.49 11.21
C ILE A 29 14.39 -2.68 11.99
N GLY A 30 13.53 -3.54 12.55
CA GLY A 30 13.97 -4.73 13.29
C GLY A 30 14.75 -5.72 12.44
N LEU A 31 14.29 -6.00 11.22
CA LEU A 31 14.97 -6.87 10.26
C LEU A 31 16.32 -6.27 9.81
N SER A 32 16.38 -4.96 9.57
CA SER A 32 17.66 -4.30 9.25
C SER A 32 18.65 -4.34 10.42
N ALA A 33 18.17 -4.22 11.66
CA ALA A 33 19.02 -4.29 12.84
C ALA A 33 19.55 -5.71 13.12
N ILE A 34 18.66 -6.71 13.07
CA ILE A 34 19.03 -8.11 13.37
C ILE A 34 19.78 -8.74 12.19
N GLY A 35 19.45 -8.39 10.95
CA GLY A 35 20.01 -9.00 9.76
C GLY A 35 21.53 -8.86 9.67
N GLY A 36 22.09 -7.69 10.02
CA GLY A 36 23.54 -7.47 9.99
C GLY A 36 24.29 -8.33 11.01
N ASP A 37 23.80 -8.38 12.25
CA ASP A 37 24.41 -9.20 13.30
C ASP A 37 24.26 -10.71 13.00
N PHE A 38 23.09 -11.11 12.50
CA PHE A 38 22.80 -12.50 12.14
C PHE A 38 23.67 -12.99 10.98
N GLU A 39 23.82 -12.18 9.93
CA GLU A 39 24.68 -12.49 8.79
C GLU A 39 26.13 -12.68 9.24
N GLN A 40 26.64 -11.79 10.09
CA GLN A 40 28.01 -11.88 10.60
C GLN A 40 28.23 -13.11 11.49
N GLN A 41 27.29 -13.45 12.37
CA GLN A 41 27.36 -14.64 13.21
C GLN A 41 27.32 -15.93 12.39
N MET A 42 26.42 -16.00 11.41
CA MET A 42 26.28 -17.15 10.55
C MET A 42 27.51 -17.35 9.64
N MET A 43 28.11 -16.28 9.12
CA MET A 43 29.40 -16.37 8.41
C MET A 43 30.50 -16.94 9.32
N THR A 44 30.57 -16.46 10.56
CA THR A 44 31.55 -16.93 11.54
C THR A 44 31.35 -18.41 11.89
N GLU A 45 30.10 -18.88 12.02
CA GLU A 45 29.82 -20.30 12.25
C GLU A 45 30.18 -21.18 11.05
N LEU A 46 29.84 -20.74 9.83
CA LEU A 46 30.15 -21.48 8.60
C LEU A 46 31.65 -21.60 8.34
N GLU A 47 32.44 -20.56 8.63
CA GLU A 47 33.90 -20.60 8.48
C GLU A 47 34.59 -21.50 9.51
N ASN A 48 33.99 -21.68 10.69
CA ASN A 48 34.55 -22.49 11.77
C ASN A 48 34.03 -23.94 11.76
N ASP A 49 33.07 -24.29 10.90
CA ASP A 49 32.50 -25.63 10.82
C ASP A 49 33.39 -26.55 9.94
N PRO A 50 33.99 -27.61 10.52
CA PRO A 50 34.80 -28.56 9.77
C PRO A 50 34.01 -29.40 8.74
N ALA A 51 32.68 -29.33 8.72
CA ALA A 51 31.84 -29.99 7.73
C ALA A 51 31.89 -29.32 6.35
N PHE A 52 32.29 -28.05 6.27
CA PHE A 52 32.39 -27.30 5.02
C PHE A 52 33.85 -27.09 4.61
N THR A 53 34.14 -27.24 3.33
CA THR A 53 35.40 -26.71 2.79
C THR A 53 35.32 -25.18 2.71
N GLY A 54 36.47 -24.48 2.77
CA GLY A 54 36.48 -23.01 2.77
C GLY A 54 35.77 -22.38 1.55
N GLU A 55 35.80 -23.05 0.40
CA GLU A 55 35.10 -22.61 -0.81
C GLU A 55 33.57 -22.83 -0.71
N GLU A 56 33.13 -23.94 -0.12
CA GLU A 56 31.70 -24.23 0.11
C GLU A 56 31.09 -23.32 1.18
N ALA A 57 31.83 -23.04 2.26
CA ALA A 57 31.41 -22.12 3.32
C ALA A 57 31.21 -20.70 2.76
N GLN A 58 32.12 -20.24 1.91
CA GLN A 58 32.02 -18.93 1.27
C GLN A 58 30.84 -18.83 0.30
N MET A 59 30.60 -19.85 -0.53
CA MET A 59 29.41 -19.89 -1.40
C MET A 59 28.11 -19.88 -0.59
N ALA A 60 28.04 -20.63 0.51
CA ALA A 60 26.87 -20.65 1.37
C ALA A 60 26.62 -19.26 2.01
N ALA A 61 27.67 -18.64 2.56
CA ALA A 61 27.62 -17.30 3.15
C ALA A 61 27.12 -16.26 2.15
N ASP A 62 27.67 -16.22 0.94
CA ASP A 62 27.27 -15.28 -0.11
C ASP A 62 25.79 -15.47 -0.50
N MET A 63 25.33 -16.72 -0.59
CA MET A 63 23.93 -17.02 -0.93
C MET A 63 22.96 -16.55 0.16
N PHE A 64 23.31 -16.79 1.43
CA PHE A 64 22.52 -16.32 2.57
C PHE A 64 22.52 -14.79 2.68
N GLY A 65 23.67 -14.13 2.52
CA GLY A 65 23.76 -12.67 2.53
C GLY A 65 22.94 -12.04 1.39
N MET A 66 22.97 -12.63 0.19
CA MET A 66 22.13 -12.19 -0.93
C MET A 66 20.63 -12.36 -0.62
N MET A 67 20.21 -13.48 -0.05
CA MET A 67 18.83 -13.70 0.34
C MET A 67 18.36 -12.72 1.42
N GLY A 68 19.18 -12.52 2.47
CA GLY A 68 18.88 -11.62 3.58
C GLY A 68 18.74 -10.17 3.10
N SER A 69 19.72 -9.68 2.36
CA SER A 69 19.70 -8.33 1.78
C SER A 69 18.53 -8.12 0.82
N THR A 70 18.20 -9.11 -0.02
CA THR A 70 17.02 -9.06 -0.90
C THR A 70 15.73 -8.96 -0.09
N PHE A 71 15.59 -9.77 0.97
CA PHE A 71 14.39 -9.75 1.81
C PHE A 71 14.20 -8.42 2.55
N VAL A 72 15.28 -7.86 3.10
CA VAL A 72 15.28 -6.53 3.71
C VAL A 72 14.90 -5.46 2.67
N GLY A 73 15.50 -5.53 1.48
CA GLY A 73 15.19 -4.61 0.38
C GLY A 73 13.72 -4.67 -0.07
N LEU A 74 13.16 -5.86 -0.21
CA LEU A 74 11.74 -6.06 -0.54
C LEU A 74 10.80 -5.51 0.54
N THR A 75 11.17 -5.65 1.81
CA THR A 75 10.40 -5.11 2.94
C THR A 75 10.35 -3.58 2.88
N TRP A 76 11.50 -2.93 2.65
CA TRP A 76 11.57 -1.47 2.48
C TRP A 76 10.82 -0.99 1.23
N PHE A 77 10.94 -1.72 0.11
CA PHE A 77 10.19 -1.44 -1.10
C PHE A 77 8.68 -1.48 -0.85
N ALA A 78 8.18 -2.54 -0.20
CA ALA A 78 6.77 -2.66 0.15
C ALA A 78 6.31 -1.50 1.05
N LEU A 79 7.12 -1.10 2.03
CA LEU A 79 6.81 0.03 2.91
C LEU A 79 6.66 1.34 2.13
N ILE A 80 7.56 1.64 1.19
CA ILE A 80 7.49 2.84 0.34
C ILE A 80 6.22 2.82 -0.51
N VAL A 81 5.90 1.68 -1.12
CA VAL A 81 4.67 1.50 -1.92
C VAL A 81 3.42 1.77 -1.08
N MET A 82 3.37 1.27 0.16
CA MET A 82 2.25 1.51 1.07
C MET A 82 2.10 2.98 1.46
N ILE A 83 3.20 3.69 1.69
CA ILE A 83 3.20 5.12 1.99
C ILE A 83 2.65 5.91 0.81
N ILE A 84 3.15 5.66 -0.41
CA ILE A 84 2.67 6.33 -1.63
C ILE A 84 1.19 6.03 -1.86
N GLY A 85 0.80 4.75 -1.72
CA GLY A 85 -0.59 4.32 -1.86
C GLY A 85 -1.52 4.96 -0.84
N THR A 86 -1.07 5.14 0.40
CA THR A 86 -1.81 5.86 1.45
C THR A 86 -2.03 7.32 1.08
N VAL A 87 -1.00 8.02 0.59
CA VAL A 87 -1.13 9.42 0.16
C VAL A 87 -2.17 9.54 -0.96
N LEU A 88 -2.09 8.68 -1.98
CA LEU A 88 -3.09 8.63 -3.05
C LEU A 88 -4.49 8.30 -2.53
N GLY A 89 -4.58 7.35 -1.60
CA GLY A 89 -5.82 6.94 -0.93
C GLY A 89 -6.48 8.08 -0.16
N ILE A 90 -5.70 8.88 0.57
CA ILE A 90 -6.18 10.06 1.32
C ILE A 90 -6.64 11.16 0.36
N ILE A 91 -5.85 11.47 -0.67
CA ILE A 91 -6.23 12.47 -1.69
C ILE A 91 -7.53 12.05 -2.38
N GLY A 92 -7.66 10.75 -2.71
CA GLY A 92 -8.88 10.16 -3.23
C GLY A 92 -10.06 10.37 -2.28
N ALA A 93 -9.91 10.00 -1.01
CA ALA A 93 -10.93 10.12 0.03
C ALA A 93 -11.46 11.56 0.19
N ILE A 94 -10.56 12.54 0.21
CA ILE A 94 -10.90 13.96 0.33
C ILE A 94 -11.66 14.44 -0.91
N LYS A 95 -11.27 13.97 -2.11
CA LYS A 95 -11.88 14.38 -3.38
C LYS A 95 -13.24 13.73 -3.64
N ILE A 96 -13.67 12.75 -2.84
CA ILE A 96 -14.98 12.10 -3.00
C ILE A 96 -16.13 13.11 -3.04
N THR A 97 -16.11 14.21 -2.28
CA THR A 97 -17.20 15.21 -2.32
C THR A 97 -17.15 16.14 -3.51
N LYS A 98 -15.94 16.51 -3.94
CA LYS A 98 -15.73 17.51 -4.99
C LYS A 98 -15.83 16.90 -6.38
N ASN A 99 -15.14 15.77 -6.60
CA ASN A 99 -15.02 15.14 -7.91
C ASN A 99 -14.98 13.60 -7.77
N ALA A 100 -16.15 12.97 -7.86
CA ALA A 100 -16.31 11.51 -7.73
C ALA A 100 -15.40 10.75 -8.69
N LYS A 101 -15.39 11.16 -9.97
CA LYS A 101 -14.66 10.45 -11.02
C LYS A 101 -13.16 10.43 -10.75
N THR A 102 -12.59 11.58 -10.43
CA THR A 102 -11.16 11.67 -10.10
C THR A 102 -10.82 10.92 -8.81
N ALA A 103 -11.68 11.01 -7.79
CA ALA A 103 -11.50 10.24 -6.55
C ALA A 103 -11.50 8.73 -6.82
N GLY A 104 -12.43 8.25 -7.66
CA GLY A 104 -12.55 6.85 -8.00
C GLY A 104 -11.30 6.29 -8.69
N ILE A 105 -10.75 7.04 -9.65
CA ILE A 105 -9.50 6.66 -10.33
C ILE A 105 -8.33 6.62 -9.35
N LEU A 106 -8.19 7.63 -8.47
CA LEU A 106 -7.12 7.67 -7.48
C LEU A 106 -7.18 6.48 -6.52
N LEU A 107 -8.37 6.13 -6.05
CA LEU A 107 -8.58 4.99 -5.15
C LEU A 107 -8.30 3.64 -5.85
N LEU A 108 -8.65 3.51 -7.14
CA LEU A 108 -8.32 2.34 -7.94
C LEU A 108 -6.82 2.19 -8.18
N VAL A 109 -6.14 3.28 -8.53
CA VAL A 109 -4.69 3.28 -8.73
C VAL A 109 -3.97 2.99 -7.42
N ALA A 110 -4.41 3.58 -6.31
CA ALA A 110 -3.87 3.30 -4.98
C ALA A 110 -4.07 1.83 -4.60
N GLY A 111 -5.31 1.34 -4.60
CA GLY A 111 -5.64 -0.02 -4.17
C GLY A 111 -5.04 -1.09 -5.09
N GLY A 112 -5.19 -0.92 -6.41
CA GLY A 112 -4.66 -1.84 -7.41
C GLY A 112 -3.14 -1.83 -7.49
N GLY A 113 -2.52 -0.65 -7.44
CA GLY A 113 -1.06 -0.53 -7.39
C GLY A 113 -0.47 -1.19 -6.16
N MET A 114 -1.04 -0.93 -4.97
CA MET A 114 -0.62 -1.62 -3.75
C MET A 114 -0.83 -3.13 -3.84
N LEU A 115 -1.96 -3.60 -4.36
CA LEU A 115 -2.24 -5.04 -4.47
C LEU A 115 -1.19 -5.76 -5.32
N LEU A 116 -0.85 -5.18 -6.47
CA LEU A 116 0.10 -5.75 -7.43
C LEU A 116 1.53 -5.67 -6.92
N LEU A 117 1.95 -4.50 -6.42
CA LEU A 117 3.35 -4.26 -6.04
C LEU A 117 3.74 -4.90 -4.70
N THR A 118 2.76 -5.20 -3.85
CA THR A 118 3.00 -5.87 -2.55
C THR A 118 2.65 -7.36 -2.58
N VAL A 119 2.42 -7.92 -3.77
CA VAL A 119 2.11 -9.35 -3.99
C VAL A 119 1.00 -9.85 -3.06
N GLY A 120 -0.06 -9.04 -2.88
CA GLY A 120 -1.21 -9.42 -2.07
C GLY A 120 -1.05 -9.31 -0.55
N THR A 121 0.11 -8.92 0.00
CA THR A 121 0.23 -8.68 1.46
C THR A 121 -0.75 -7.64 1.98
N THR A 122 -1.18 -6.72 1.10
CA THR A 122 -2.14 -5.67 1.43
C THR A 122 -3.56 -5.94 0.91
N LEU A 123 -3.94 -7.21 0.72
CA LEU A 123 -5.20 -7.61 0.07
C LEU A 123 -6.44 -6.94 0.68
N ILE A 124 -6.60 -6.97 2.00
CA ILE A 124 -7.79 -6.44 2.68
C ILE A 124 -7.95 -4.94 2.39
N GLN A 125 -6.91 -4.14 2.61
CA GLN A 125 -6.98 -2.69 2.39
C GLN A 125 -7.15 -2.34 0.90
N SER A 126 -6.46 -3.06 0.02
CA SER A 126 -6.55 -2.86 -1.43
C SER A 126 -7.96 -3.10 -1.94
N VAL A 127 -8.61 -4.17 -1.49
CA VAL A 127 -9.99 -4.48 -1.88
C VAL A 127 -10.94 -3.38 -1.41
N LEU A 128 -10.81 -2.87 -0.19
CA LEU A 128 -11.65 -1.78 0.31
C LEU A 128 -11.50 -0.50 -0.54
N LEU A 129 -10.26 -0.14 -0.90
CA LEU A 129 -10.00 1.04 -1.75
C LEU A 129 -10.52 0.83 -3.18
N ILE A 130 -10.36 -0.36 -3.75
CA ILE A 130 -10.88 -0.70 -5.08
C ILE A 130 -12.41 -0.60 -5.10
N ILE A 131 -13.10 -1.19 -4.14
CA ILE A 131 -14.56 -1.13 -4.05
C ILE A 131 -15.02 0.32 -3.88
N ALA A 132 -14.35 1.11 -3.03
CA ALA A 132 -14.66 2.54 -2.89
C ALA A 132 -14.46 3.30 -4.20
N GLY A 133 -13.40 2.97 -4.95
CA GLY A 133 -13.12 3.54 -6.26
C GLY A 133 -14.19 3.22 -7.29
N ILE A 134 -14.60 1.95 -7.41
CA ILE A 134 -15.68 1.51 -8.30
C ILE A 134 -16.99 2.22 -7.95
N MET A 135 -17.34 2.31 -6.67
CA MET A 135 -18.55 3.04 -6.23
C MET A 135 -18.51 4.52 -6.61
N CYS A 136 -17.34 5.16 -6.54
CA CYS A 136 -17.17 6.55 -6.99
C CYS A 136 -17.38 6.71 -8.51
N LEU A 137 -16.98 5.72 -9.31
CA LEU A 137 -17.12 5.75 -10.77
C LEU A 137 -18.52 5.38 -11.26
N ALA A 138 -19.17 4.42 -10.62
CA ALA A 138 -20.49 3.92 -11.02
C ALA A 138 -21.62 4.94 -10.75
N ARG A 139 -21.36 5.96 -9.93
CA ARG A 139 -22.40 6.90 -9.49
C ARG A 139 -22.61 8.04 -10.49
N LYS A 140 -23.86 8.24 -10.92
CA LYS A 140 -24.24 9.34 -11.82
C LYS A 140 -24.01 10.72 -11.15
N PRO A 141 -23.60 11.76 -11.91
CA PRO A 141 -23.52 13.13 -11.39
C PRO A 141 -24.88 13.56 -10.81
N GLN A 142 -24.87 14.24 -9.67
CA GLN A 142 -26.10 14.88 -9.18
C GLN A 142 -26.39 16.05 -10.13
N VAL A 143 -27.55 16.06 -10.79
CA VAL A 143 -28.04 17.27 -11.46
C VAL A 143 -28.28 18.30 -10.37
N THR A 144 -27.53 19.40 -10.39
CA THR A 144 -27.81 20.55 -9.52
C THR A 144 -29.09 21.19 -10.04
N VAL A 145 -30.11 21.30 -9.18
CA VAL A 145 -31.48 21.80 -9.47
C VAL A 145 -31.49 23.31 -9.86
N ASN A 146 -30.34 23.91 -10.19
CA ASN A 146 -30.26 25.31 -10.58
C ASN A 146 -30.54 25.56 -12.08
N ASP A 147 -30.94 24.54 -12.82
CA ASP A 147 -31.43 24.65 -14.21
C ASP A 147 -32.98 24.71 -14.24
N GLU A 148 -33.63 25.38 -13.27
CA GLU A 148 -35.03 25.76 -13.46
C GLU A 148 -35.10 26.87 -14.51
N PRO A 149 -35.81 26.69 -15.63
CA PRO A 149 -36.04 27.75 -16.60
C PRO A 149 -36.69 28.93 -15.88
N ASN A 150 -36.08 30.11 -15.99
CA ASN A 150 -36.66 31.37 -15.53
C ASN A 150 -38.10 31.46 -16.05
N PRO A 151 -39.13 31.53 -15.19
CA PRO A 151 -40.50 31.64 -15.66
C PRO A 151 -40.61 32.96 -16.45
N ASP A 152 -41.03 32.86 -17.71
CA ASP A 152 -41.23 34.01 -18.58
C ASP A 152 -42.11 35.07 -17.88
N PRO A 153 -41.86 36.37 -18.12
CA PRO A 153 -42.68 37.43 -17.53
C PRO A 153 -44.15 37.21 -17.91
N GLN A 154 -45.03 37.09 -16.91
CA GLN A 154 -46.47 37.01 -17.15
C GLN A 154 -46.99 38.35 -17.73
N PRO A 155 -47.94 38.30 -18.68
CA PRO A 155 -48.39 39.45 -19.47
C PRO A 155 -49.12 40.54 -18.66
#